data_AF-A0A8J4SVI0-F1
#
_entry.id   AF-A0A8J4SVI0-F1
#
_cell.length_a   1.000
_cell.length_b   1.000
_cell.length_c   1.000
_cell.angle_alpha   90.00
_cell.angle_beta   90.00
_cell.angle_gamma   90.00
#
_symmetry.space_group_name_H-M   'P 1'
#
loop_
_entity.id
_entity.type
_entity.pdbx_description
1 polymer ?
#
loop_
_entity_poly.entity_id
_entity_poly.type
_entity_poly.pdbx_seq_one_letter_code
_entity_poly.pdbx_strand_id
1 'polypeptide(L)'
;MRAGKLVTGEEIVLKAIRSSEAKMVIVAGDASANTQKKFRDKCGTYKVPLVIGFDRDSLGSSIGKETRVVLAVTDRGFAKMISKQVGIMSEVEYIE
;
A
#
# COMPACT_ATOMS: atom_id res chain seq x y z
N MET A 1 14.61 -5.03 -4.72
CA MET A 1 14.37 -3.79 -3.96
C MET A 1 15.65 -2.97 -3.92
N ARG A 2 15.80 -2.00 -4.82
CA ARG A 2 17.09 -1.31 -5.07
C ARG A 2 17.18 0.13 -4.52
N ALA A 3 16.16 0.64 -3.83
CA ALA A 3 16.18 2.03 -3.32
C ALA A 3 15.66 2.25 -1.89
N GLY A 4 15.25 1.21 -1.14
CA GLY A 4 14.77 1.38 0.25
C GLY A 4 13.48 2.23 0.43
N LYS A 5 12.83 2.61 -0.68
CA LYS A 5 11.64 3.49 -0.71
C LYS A 5 10.31 2.76 -0.51
N LEU A 6 10.37 1.46 -0.28
CA LEU A 6 9.22 0.57 -0.15
C LEU A 6 9.51 -0.43 0.97
N VAL A 7 8.50 -0.75 1.76
CA VAL A 7 8.50 -1.88 2.69
C VAL A 7 7.32 -2.79 2.38
N THR A 8 7.45 -4.09 2.62
CA THR A 8 6.42 -5.09 2.25
C THR A 8 6.23 -6.10 3.35
N GLY A 9 5.03 -6.70 3.41
CA GLY A 9 4.68 -7.67 4.45
C GLY A 9 3.91 -7.01 5.58
N GLU A 10 2.90 -7.72 6.09
CA GLU A 10 1.87 -7.14 6.95
C GLU A 10 2.43 -6.46 8.21
N GLU A 11 3.26 -7.17 8.98
CA GLU A 11 3.81 -6.63 10.23
C GLU A 11 4.74 -5.43 10.00
N ILE A 12 5.56 -5.50 8.95
CA ILE A 12 6.52 -4.43 8.61
C ILE A 12 5.77 -3.17 8.17
N VAL A 13 4.73 -3.34 7.35
CA VAL A 13 3.89 -2.22 6.91
C VAL A 13 3.12 -1.62 8.09
N LEU A 14 2.54 -2.46 8.97
CA LEU A 14 1.88 -1.97 10.19
C LEU A 14 2.84 -1.19 11.10
N LYS A 15 4.09 -1.63 11.22
CA LYS A 15 5.13 -0.90 11.94
C LYS A 15 5.40 0.46 11.30
N ALA A 16 5.58 0.51 9.97
CA ALA A 16 5.83 1.75 9.24
C ALA A 16 4.67 2.75 9.32
N ILE A 17 3.41 2.26 9.34
CA ILE A 17 2.23 3.11 9.60
C ILE A 17 2.34 3.73 10.99
N ARG A 18 2.59 2.91 12.03
CA ARG A 18 2.65 3.36 13.42
C ARG A 18 3.81 4.32 13.70
N SER A 19 4.95 4.13 13.03
CA SER A 19 6.11 5.02 13.14
C SER A 19 6.04 6.25 12.24
N SER A 20 4.92 6.46 11.51
CA SER A 20 4.75 7.55 10.55
C SER A 20 5.77 7.54 9.39
N GLU A 21 6.44 6.42 9.15
CA GLU A 21 7.35 6.21 8.03
C GLU A 21 6.57 5.99 6.72
N ALA A 22 5.44 5.28 6.78
CA ALA A 22 4.57 5.07 5.63
C ALA A 22 3.97 6.40 5.16
N LYS A 23 4.06 6.66 3.85
CA LYS A 23 3.50 7.83 3.16
C LYS A 23 2.28 7.47 2.30
N MET A 24 2.15 6.19 1.97
CA MET A 24 1.03 5.60 1.26
C MET A 24 1.08 4.08 1.47
N VAL A 25 -0.08 3.45 1.57
CA VAL A 25 -0.21 1.99 1.67
C VAL A 25 -1.01 1.48 0.49
N ILE A 26 -0.60 0.36 -0.09
CA ILE A 26 -1.30 -0.33 -1.17
C ILE A 26 -1.59 -1.76 -0.71
N VAL A 27 -2.86 -2.15 -0.71
CA VAL A 27 -3.34 -3.49 -0.39
C VAL A 27 -3.99 -4.08 -1.65
N ALA A 28 -3.66 -5.33 -1.95
CA ALA A 28 -4.27 -6.04 -3.06
C ALA A 28 -5.80 -6.18 -2.86
N GLY A 29 -6.58 -5.97 -3.91
CA GLY A 29 -8.04 -6.08 -3.89
C GLY A 29 -8.55 -7.51 -3.61
N ASP A 30 -7.73 -8.52 -3.92
CA ASP A 30 -7.98 -9.93 -3.58
C ASP A 30 -7.44 -10.33 -2.19
N ALA A 31 -7.01 -9.37 -1.38
CA ALA A 31 -6.69 -9.58 0.03
C ALA A 31 -7.95 -9.97 0.81
N SER A 32 -7.77 -10.76 1.87
CA SER A 32 -8.89 -11.15 2.74
C SER A 32 -9.63 -9.93 3.32
N ALA A 33 -10.93 -10.07 3.57
CA ALA A 33 -11.73 -9.00 4.19
C ALA A 33 -11.12 -8.51 5.52
N ASN A 34 -10.56 -9.43 6.31
CA ASN A 34 -9.86 -9.10 7.56
C ASN A 34 -8.61 -8.24 7.32
N THR A 35 -7.82 -8.55 6.28
CA THR A 35 -6.64 -7.77 5.90
C THR A 35 -7.05 -6.38 5.42
N GLN A 36 -8.04 -6.28 4.52
CA GLN A 36 -8.52 -4.98 4.03
C GLN A 36 -9.06 -4.11 5.16
N LYS A 37 -9.92 -4.67 6.02
CA LYS A 37 -10.46 -3.96 7.20
C LYS A 37 -9.33 -3.47 8.11
N LYS A 38 -8.37 -4.35 8.43
CA LYS A 38 -7.22 -4.00 9.28
C LYS A 38 -6.45 -2.80 8.73
N PHE A 39 -6.18 -2.78 7.42
CA PHE A 39 -5.45 -1.66 6.82
C PHE A 39 -6.31 -0.41 6.67
N ARG A 40 -7.61 -0.51 6.38
CA ARG A 40 -8.54 0.65 6.44
C ARG A 40 -8.52 1.29 7.82
N ASP A 41 -8.71 0.49 8.87
CA ASP A 41 -8.75 0.96 10.26
C ASP A 41 -7.42 1.64 10.65
N LYS A 42 -6.28 1.01 10.33
CA LYS A 42 -4.96 1.55 10.70
C LYS A 42 -4.57 2.76 9.86
N CYS A 43 -4.79 2.74 8.55
CA CYS A 43 -4.48 3.88 7.69
C CYS A 43 -5.36 5.09 8.05
N GLY A 44 -6.65 4.88 8.32
CA GLY A 44 -7.55 5.94 8.79
C GLY A 44 -7.14 6.51 10.15
N THR A 45 -6.77 5.66 11.11
CA THR A 45 -6.31 6.12 12.45
C THR A 45 -5.06 7.00 12.36
N TYR A 46 -4.09 6.60 11.53
CA TYR A 46 -2.79 7.29 11.41
C TYR A 46 -2.74 8.30 10.26
N LYS A 47 -3.86 8.53 9.57
CA LYS A 47 -3.98 9.45 8.41
C LYS A 47 -2.94 9.17 7.32
N VAL A 48 -2.82 7.90 6.95
CA VAL A 48 -1.97 7.45 5.86
C VAL A 48 -2.87 7.12 4.67
N PRO A 49 -2.64 7.70 3.47
CA PRO A 49 -3.41 7.36 2.29
C PRO A 49 -3.38 5.86 2.00
N LEU A 50 -4.56 5.30 1.74
CA LEU A 50 -4.72 3.87 1.46
C LEU A 50 -5.29 3.67 0.06
N VAL A 51 -4.67 2.73 -0.65
CA VAL A 51 -5.16 2.19 -1.91
C VAL A 51 -5.53 0.73 -1.72
N ILE A 52 -6.72 0.36 -2.18
CA ILE A 52 -7.15 -1.03 -2.28
C ILE A 52 -7.46 -1.32 -3.76
N GLY A 53 -6.72 -2.24 -4.36
CA GLY A 53 -6.83 -2.59 -5.77
C GLY A 53 -5.69 -3.47 -6.23
N PHE A 54 -5.71 -3.86 -7.51
CA PHE A 54 -4.81 -4.87 -8.10
C PHE A 54 -4.96 -6.26 -7.45
N ASP A 55 -4.46 -7.30 -8.09
CA ASP A 55 -4.31 -8.62 -7.46
C ASP A 55 -2.90 -8.78 -6.84
N ARG A 56 -2.73 -9.78 -5.97
CA ARG A 56 -1.46 -10.05 -5.28
C ARG A 56 -0.28 -10.37 -6.19
N ASP A 57 -0.53 -10.94 -7.38
CA ASP A 57 0.51 -11.36 -8.31
C ASP A 57 1.00 -10.13 -9.10
N SER A 58 0.08 -9.29 -9.56
CA SER A 58 0.35 -7.97 -10.13
C SER A 58 1.13 -7.09 -9.15
N LEU A 59 0.71 -7.04 -7.88
CA LEU A 59 1.40 -6.25 -6.85
C LEU A 59 2.79 -6.80 -6.55
N GLY A 60 2.94 -8.13 -6.44
CA GLY A 60 4.23 -8.79 -6.23
C GLY A 60 5.22 -8.55 -7.37
N SER A 61 4.79 -8.83 -8.60
CA SER A 61 5.63 -8.74 -9.80
C SER A 61 6.11 -7.32 -10.06
N SER A 62 5.30 -6.30 -9.78
CA SER A 62 5.67 -4.88 -9.90
C SER A 62 6.91 -4.47 -9.08
N ILE A 63 7.23 -5.23 -8.02
CA ILE A 63 8.39 -4.99 -7.15
C ILE A 63 9.46 -6.09 -7.25
N GLY A 64 9.36 -6.98 -8.24
CA GLY A 64 10.27 -8.10 -8.44
C GLY A 64 10.12 -9.19 -7.36
N LYS A 65 8.88 -9.48 -6.95
CA LYS A 65 8.50 -10.61 -6.10
C LYS A 65 7.44 -11.45 -6.81
N GLU A 66 7.27 -12.70 -6.40
CA GLU A 66 6.19 -13.54 -6.97
C GLU A 66 4.83 -12.97 -6.60
N THR A 67 4.56 -12.78 -5.31
CA THR A 67 3.28 -12.27 -4.82
C THR A 67 3.48 -11.29 -3.66
N ARG A 68 2.61 -10.30 -3.53
CA ARG A 68 2.48 -9.46 -2.33
C ARG A 68 1.04 -9.03 -2.13
N VAL A 69 0.57 -9.11 -0.89
CA VAL A 69 -0.77 -8.63 -0.51
C VAL A 69 -0.74 -7.17 -0.07
N VAL A 70 0.39 -6.70 0.49
CA VAL A 70 0.50 -5.33 1.00
C VAL A 70 1.92 -4.79 0.89
N LEU A 71 2.01 -3.51 0.55
CA LEU A 71 3.22 -2.71 0.59
C LEU A 71 2.95 -1.30 1.11
N ALA A 72 3.99 -0.65 1.63
CA ALA A 72 3.97 0.77 1.93
C ALA A 72 5.10 1.49 1.19
N VAL A 73 4.76 2.65 0.67
CA VAL A 73 5.69 3.62 0.12
C VAL A 73 6.19 4.49 1.27
N THR A 74 7.50 4.54 1.48
CA THR A 74 8.13 5.31 2.58
C THR A 74 8.69 6.65 2.09
N ASP A 75 8.84 6.83 0.78
CA ASP A 75 9.28 8.08 0.15
C ASP A 75 8.08 8.93 -0.28
N ARG A 76 8.05 10.21 0.16
CA ARG A 76 6.95 11.14 -0.13
C ARG A 76 6.82 11.50 -1.61
N GLY A 77 7.94 11.61 -2.33
CA GLY A 77 7.93 11.93 -3.76
C GLY A 77 7.29 10.81 -4.57
N PHE A 78 7.67 9.57 -4.26
CA PHE A 78 7.09 8.37 -4.86
C PHE A 78 5.59 8.26 -4.56
N ALA A 79 5.19 8.44 -3.29
CA ALA A 79 3.78 8.41 -2.91
C ALA A 79 2.96 9.43 -3.73
N LYS A 80 3.46 10.67 -3.86
CA LYS A 80 2.80 11.71 -4.66
C LYS A 80 2.70 11.36 -6.14
N MET A 81 3.74 10.75 -6.73
CA MET A 81 3.71 10.31 -8.13
C MET A 81 2.68 9.18 -8.34
N ILE A 82 2.62 8.22 -7.43
CA ILE A 82 1.68 7.10 -7.49
C ILE A 82 0.25 7.57 -7.31
N SER A 83 -0.05 8.40 -6.29
CA SER A 83 -1.41 8.92 -6.06
C SER A 83 -2.00 9.62 -7.28
N LYS A 84 -1.18 10.37 -8.03
CA LYS A 84 -1.61 11.02 -9.27
C LYS A 84 -2.06 10.02 -10.35
N GLN A 85 -1.41 8.87 -10.41
CA GLN A 85 -1.74 7.84 -11.40
C GLN A 85 -2.93 6.99 -10.95
N VAL A 86 -2.96 6.61 -9.67
CA VAL A 86 -4.02 5.76 -9.12
C VAL A 86 -5.38 6.46 -9.13
N GLY A 87 -5.44 7.77 -8.86
CA GLY A 87 -6.69 8.54 -8.95
C GLY A 87 -7.33 8.57 -10.35
N ILE A 88 -6.64 8.09 -11.38
CA ILE A 88 -7.12 8.00 -12.77
C ILE A 88 -7.64 6.57 -13.08
N MET A 89 -7.34 5.57 -12.24
CA MET A 89 -7.70 4.16 -12.50
C MET A 89 -9.07 3.81 -11.88
N SER A 90 -10.00 3.29 -12.69
CA SER A 90 -11.40 3.02 -12.30
C SER A 90 -11.60 1.81 -11.38
N GLU A 91 -10.60 0.93 -11.24
CA GLU A 91 -10.70 -0.33 -10.47
C GLU A 91 -10.06 -0.24 -9.08
N VAL A 92 -9.62 0.95 -8.68
CA VAL A 92 -8.81 1.14 -7.46
C VAL A 92 -9.53 2.10 -6.51
N GLU A 93 -9.79 1.64 -5.28
CA GLU A 93 -10.40 2.47 -4.25
C GLU A 93 -9.32 3.27 -3.52
N TYR A 94 -9.42 4.60 -3.57
CA TYR A 94 -8.53 5.54 -2.89
C TYR A 94 -9.22 6.14 -1.66
N ILE A 95 -8.58 6.04 -0.50
CA ILE A 95 -9.09 6.53 0.78
C ILE A 95 -8.11 7.55 1.35
N GLU A 96 -8.59 8.78 1.58
CA GLU A 96 -7.84 9.88 2.21
C GLU A 96 -7.80 9.79 3.74
#